data_AF-A0A836RYS2-F1
#
_entry.id   AF-A0A836RYS2-F1
#
_cell.length_a   1.000
_cell.length_b   1.000
_cell.length_c   1.000
_cell.angle_alpha   90.00
_cell.angle_beta   90.00
_cell.angle_gamma   90.00
#
_symmetry.space_group_name_H-M   'P 1'
#
loop_
_entity.id
_entity.type
_entity.pdbx_description
1 polymer ?
#
loop_
_entity_poly.entity_id
_entity_poly.type
_entity_poly.pdbx_seq_one_letter_code
_entity_poly.pdbx_strand_id
1 'polypeptide(L)'
;MARKSSKNTQPRECMPCTACCDGWVSMNINGADVFPGSPCPHSAGNSCKIYAERPVDPCINFNCGWVVKNSVLPDWFRPDLAKVIVIPDMFIWQGLPVDMATPVGKKIPGRALNWLKVYAEQQGRPLVWFEHTNVLDGNKHTPLMLAHGPAAFQQDMNQLLENGESLWPT
;
A
#
# COMPACT_ATOMS: atom_id res chain seq x y z
N MET A 1 -13.46 30.04 10.25
CA MET A 1 -13.86 29.86 8.84
C MET A 1 -13.19 28.60 8.30
N ALA A 2 -13.89 27.47 8.29
CA ALA A 2 -13.37 26.21 7.77
C ALA A 2 -13.33 26.29 6.23
N ARG A 3 -12.14 26.22 5.64
CA ARG A 3 -11.98 26.13 4.18
C ARG A 3 -12.54 24.78 3.74
N LYS A 4 -13.71 24.79 3.08
CA LYS A 4 -14.26 23.63 2.37
C LYS A 4 -13.22 23.17 1.35
N SER A 5 -12.63 22.00 1.59
CA SER A 5 -11.75 21.36 0.61
C SER A 5 -12.59 21.01 -0.62
N SER A 6 -12.28 21.65 -1.75
CA SER A 6 -12.85 21.35 -3.06
C SER A 6 -12.52 19.90 -3.40
N LYS A 7 -13.51 19.00 -3.39
CA LYS A 7 -13.36 17.64 -3.92
C LYS A 7 -13.02 17.76 -5.41
N ASN A 8 -11.75 17.54 -5.75
CA ASN A 8 -11.32 17.42 -7.13
C ASN A 8 -11.89 16.10 -7.70
N THR A 9 -12.83 16.22 -8.65
CA THR A 9 -13.63 15.11 -9.19
C THR A 9 -13.01 14.43 -10.41
N GLN A 10 -11.80 14.84 -10.83
CA GLN A 10 -11.11 14.22 -11.96
C GLN A 10 -10.59 12.83 -11.58
N PRO A 11 -10.72 11.82 -12.48
CA PRO A 11 -10.08 10.53 -12.28
C PRO A 11 -8.58 10.69 -12.06
N ARG A 12 -8.05 10.05 -11.03
CA ARG A 12 -6.61 10.03 -10.78
C ARG A 12 -5.98 8.94 -11.64
N GLU A 13 -4.87 9.27 -12.27
CA GLU A 13 -4.14 8.35 -13.15
C GLU A 13 -2.87 7.87 -12.48
N CYS A 14 -2.45 6.63 -12.77
CA CYS A 14 -1.20 6.09 -12.24
C CYS A 14 -0.02 6.97 -12.65
N MET A 15 0.11 7.30 -13.93
CA MET A 15 1.25 8.10 -14.41
C MET A 15 1.12 9.56 -13.96
N PRO A 16 2.24 10.21 -13.57
CA PRO A 16 3.63 9.76 -13.70
C PRO A 16 4.15 8.88 -12.55
N CYS A 17 3.30 8.52 -11.59
CA CYS A 17 3.71 7.66 -10.47
C CYS A 17 3.84 6.19 -10.91
N THR A 18 5.02 5.61 -10.66
CA THR A 18 5.32 4.19 -10.95
C THR A 18 5.53 3.35 -9.70
N ALA A 19 5.29 3.88 -8.50
CA ALA A 19 5.66 3.20 -7.25
C ALA A 19 5.14 1.75 -7.11
N CYS A 20 3.94 1.44 -7.60
CA CYS A 20 3.46 0.05 -7.56
C CYS A 20 4.28 -0.85 -8.51
N CYS A 21 4.64 -0.33 -9.70
CA CYS A 21 5.47 -1.01 -10.69
C CYS A 21 6.96 -1.04 -10.32
N ASP A 22 7.44 -0.14 -9.46
CA ASP A 22 8.84 -0.07 -9.05
C ASP A 22 9.21 -1.09 -7.97
N GLY A 23 8.33 -2.08 -7.73
CA GLY A 23 8.60 -3.18 -6.81
C GLY A 23 8.41 -2.77 -5.36
N TRP A 24 7.29 -2.16 -5.00
CA TRP A 24 6.92 -1.88 -3.60
C TRP A 24 5.65 -2.61 -3.15
N VAL A 25 5.06 -3.39 -4.05
CA VAL A 25 3.94 -4.32 -3.86
C VAL A 25 4.28 -5.66 -4.53
N SER A 26 3.69 -6.75 -4.03
CA SER A 26 3.83 -8.09 -4.64
C SER A 26 2.82 -8.31 -5.75
N MET A 27 3.28 -8.59 -6.96
CA MET A 27 2.47 -8.82 -8.15
C MET A 27 3.22 -9.74 -9.13
N ASN A 28 2.51 -10.54 -9.92
CA ASN A 28 3.11 -11.21 -11.09
C ASN A 28 2.63 -10.49 -12.36
N ILE A 29 3.55 -9.99 -13.18
CA ILE A 29 3.24 -9.26 -14.41
C ILE A 29 3.88 -10.01 -15.59
N ASN A 30 3.06 -10.68 -16.40
CA ASN A 30 3.52 -11.49 -17.54
C ASN A 30 4.60 -12.53 -17.15
N GLY A 31 4.46 -13.17 -15.99
CA GLY A 31 5.43 -14.15 -15.49
C GLY A 31 6.63 -13.56 -14.76
N ALA A 32 6.75 -12.24 -14.65
CA ALA A 32 7.78 -11.58 -13.84
C ALA A 32 7.25 -11.22 -12.46
N ASP A 33 7.93 -11.70 -11.41
CA ASP A 33 7.61 -11.35 -10.03
C ASP A 33 8.12 -9.95 -9.67
N VAL A 34 7.17 -9.10 -9.30
CA VAL A 34 7.39 -7.73 -8.83
C VAL A 34 7.17 -7.72 -7.33
N PHE A 35 8.16 -7.25 -6.57
CA PHE A 35 8.14 -7.20 -5.10
C PHE A 35 9.23 -6.22 -4.61
N PRO A 36 9.29 -5.88 -3.31
CA PRO A 36 10.39 -5.10 -2.71
C PRO A 36 11.79 -5.46 -3.24
N GLY A 37 12.37 -4.59 -4.06
CA GLY A 37 13.70 -4.77 -4.68
C GLY A 37 13.72 -5.42 -6.06
N SER A 38 12.57 -5.88 -6.56
CA SER A 38 12.35 -6.42 -7.91
C SER A 38 11.30 -5.57 -8.64
N PRO A 39 11.71 -4.52 -9.39
CA PRO A 39 10.79 -3.71 -10.16
C PRO A 39 10.27 -4.46 -11.39
N CYS A 40 9.08 -4.09 -11.87
CA CYS A 40 8.55 -4.56 -13.13
C CYS A 40 9.52 -4.26 -14.28
N PRO A 41 9.82 -5.22 -15.19
CA PRO A 41 10.75 -5.00 -16.31
C PRO A 41 10.27 -3.92 -17.29
N HIS A 42 8.95 -3.66 -17.30
CA HIS A 42 8.33 -2.63 -18.12
C HIS A 42 8.30 -1.24 -17.46
N SER A 43 8.69 -1.10 -16.18
CA SER A 43 8.84 0.22 -15.55
C SER A 43 10.03 0.95 -16.18
N ALA A 44 9.84 2.24 -16.45
CA ALA A 44 10.90 3.18 -16.83
C ALA A 44 11.12 4.25 -15.74
N GLY A 45 10.61 4.02 -14.52
CA GLY A 45 10.76 4.91 -13.36
C GLY A 45 9.87 6.15 -13.34
N ASN A 46 9.26 6.52 -14.46
CA ASN A 46 8.22 7.56 -14.55
C ASN A 46 7.11 7.24 -15.57
N SER A 47 7.21 6.08 -16.22
CA SER A 47 6.33 5.63 -17.29
C SER A 47 6.37 4.11 -17.41
N CYS A 48 5.42 3.55 -18.15
CA CYS A 48 5.34 2.13 -18.46
C CYS A 48 5.59 1.91 -19.95
N LYS A 49 6.57 1.06 -20.30
CA LYS A 49 6.94 0.77 -21.69
C LYS A 49 5.82 0.11 -22.50
N ILE A 50 4.87 -0.54 -21.83
CA ILE A 50 3.76 -1.26 -22.45
C ILE A 50 2.40 -0.70 -22.02
N TYR A 51 2.29 0.59 -21.67
CA TYR A 51 1.09 1.14 -21.01
C TYR A 51 -0.23 0.82 -21.74
N ALA A 52 -0.24 0.86 -23.08
CA ALA A 52 -1.41 0.55 -23.91
C ALA A 52 -1.71 -0.96 -23.99
N GLU A 53 -0.71 -1.81 -23.74
CA GLU A 53 -0.74 -3.27 -23.87
C GLU A 53 -0.66 -3.97 -22.50
N ARG A 54 -0.91 -3.23 -21.42
CA ARG A 54 -0.82 -3.76 -20.06
C ARG A 54 -1.77 -4.96 -19.89
N PRO A 55 -1.33 -6.04 -19.23
CA PRO A 55 -2.20 -7.17 -18.98
C PRO A 55 -3.38 -6.75 -18.11
N VAL A 56 -4.54 -7.38 -18.33
CA VAL A 56 -5.76 -7.10 -17.56
C VAL A 56 -5.51 -7.31 -16.07
N ASP A 57 -4.93 -8.46 -15.75
CA ASP A 57 -4.49 -8.78 -14.40
C ASP A 57 -2.95 -8.83 -14.33
N PRO A 58 -2.31 -8.19 -13.35
CA PRO A 58 -2.89 -7.27 -12.37
C PRO A 58 -2.89 -5.81 -12.85
N CYS A 59 -2.26 -5.46 -13.98
CA CYS A 59 -1.97 -4.06 -14.30
C CYS A 59 -3.18 -3.15 -14.54
N ILE A 60 -4.29 -3.67 -15.05
CA ILE A 60 -5.54 -2.88 -15.25
C ILE A 60 -6.45 -3.00 -14.03
N ASN A 61 -6.54 -4.19 -13.44
CA ASN A 61 -7.44 -4.47 -12.32
C ASN A 61 -6.95 -3.90 -10.99
N PHE A 62 -5.64 -3.86 -10.77
CA PHE A 62 -5.06 -3.32 -9.55
C PHE A 62 -5.14 -1.80 -9.51
N ASN A 63 -5.80 -1.30 -8.46
CA ASN A 63 -5.91 0.12 -8.18
C ASN A 63 -5.48 0.39 -6.74
N CYS A 64 -4.38 1.12 -6.54
CA CYS A 64 -4.03 1.57 -5.20
C CYS A 64 -5.06 2.57 -4.66
N GLY A 65 -5.16 2.68 -3.34
CA GLY A 65 -6.13 3.53 -2.65
C GLY A 65 -6.07 5.01 -3.02
N TRP A 66 -5.01 5.49 -3.69
CA TRP A 66 -4.98 6.85 -4.22
C TRP A 66 -5.76 7.00 -5.54
N VAL A 67 -5.69 6.02 -6.46
CA VAL A 67 -6.34 6.09 -7.79
C VAL A 67 -7.78 5.61 -7.80
N VAL A 68 -8.21 4.81 -6.81
CA VAL A 68 -9.59 4.32 -6.73
C VAL A 68 -10.59 5.48 -6.78
N LYS A 69 -11.73 5.23 -7.44
CA LYS A 69 -12.83 6.20 -7.52
C LYS A 69 -13.27 6.59 -6.11
N ASN A 70 -13.49 7.89 -5.88
CA ASN A 70 -13.88 8.45 -4.59
C ASN A 70 -12.85 8.22 -3.46
N SER A 71 -11.57 8.04 -3.79
CA SER A 71 -10.50 7.99 -2.80
C SER A 71 -10.61 9.13 -1.78
N VAL A 72 -10.56 8.75 -0.51
CA VAL A 72 -10.47 9.66 0.64
C VAL A 72 -9.07 10.22 0.85
N LEU A 73 -8.06 9.63 0.20
CA LEU A 73 -6.68 10.05 0.35
C LEU A 73 -6.49 11.42 -0.31
N PRO A 74 -5.82 12.37 0.35
CA PRO A 74 -5.59 13.69 -0.22
C PRO A 74 -4.60 13.62 -1.39
N ASP A 75 -4.50 14.67 -2.20
CA ASP A 75 -3.67 14.63 -3.42
C ASP A 75 -2.19 14.36 -3.12
N TRP A 76 -1.69 14.84 -1.98
CA TRP A 76 -0.30 14.59 -1.55
C TRP A 76 -0.02 13.13 -1.17
N PHE A 77 -1.05 12.28 -1.08
CA PHE A 77 -0.92 10.83 -0.85
C PHE A 77 -0.56 10.03 -2.12
N ARG A 78 -0.31 10.68 -3.26
CA ARG A 78 0.20 9.99 -4.43
C ARG A 78 1.47 9.21 -4.04
N PRO A 79 1.60 7.91 -4.37
CA PRO A 79 2.61 7.07 -3.74
C PRO A 79 4.07 7.53 -3.87
N ASP A 80 4.45 8.08 -5.02
CA ASP A 80 5.77 8.68 -5.26
C ASP A 80 6.05 9.92 -4.39
N LEU A 81 5.01 10.65 -3.99
CA LEU A 81 5.09 11.86 -3.16
C LEU A 81 5.04 11.53 -1.66
N ALA A 82 4.04 10.75 -1.21
CA ALA A 82 3.89 10.40 0.20
C ALA A 82 4.79 9.25 0.66
N LYS A 83 5.46 8.59 -0.28
CA LYS A 83 6.28 7.40 -0.07
C LYS A 83 5.53 6.26 0.62
N VAL A 84 4.27 6.07 0.26
CA VAL A 84 3.41 5.00 0.77
C VAL A 84 2.40 4.58 -0.29
N ILE A 85 2.18 3.28 -0.43
CA ILE A 85 1.08 2.71 -1.20
C ILE A 85 0.04 2.22 -0.20
N VAL A 86 -1.21 2.62 -0.38
CA VAL A 86 -2.35 2.17 0.43
C VAL A 86 -3.15 1.19 -0.40
N ILE A 87 -3.51 0.05 0.16
CA ILE A 87 -4.42 -0.94 -0.41
C ILE A 87 -5.64 -0.99 0.51
N PRO A 88 -6.77 -0.39 0.11
CA PRO A 88 -7.96 -0.37 0.94
C PRO A 88 -8.65 -1.74 0.93
N ASP A 89 -9.40 -2.03 1.99
CA ASP A 89 -10.25 -3.24 2.09
C ASP A 89 -9.46 -4.55 1.86
N MET A 90 -8.22 -4.62 2.36
CA MET A 90 -7.32 -5.75 2.12
C MET A 90 -7.87 -7.07 2.68
N PHE A 91 -8.49 -7.02 3.87
CA PHE A 91 -9.18 -8.15 4.49
C PHE A 91 -10.23 -7.66 5.50
N ILE A 92 -11.00 -8.60 6.05
CA ILE A 92 -12.03 -8.32 7.06
C ILE A 92 -11.59 -8.86 8.42
N TRP A 93 -11.64 -8.02 9.45
CA TRP A 93 -11.44 -8.40 10.85
C TRP A 93 -12.71 -8.10 11.65
N GLN A 94 -13.36 -9.14 12.18
CA GLN A 94 -14.60 -9.02 12.97
C GLN A 94 -15.69 -8.15 12.30
N GLY A 95 -15.83 -8.26 10.98
CA GLY A 95 -16.78 -7.47 10.19
C GLY A 95 -16.30 -6.06 9.82
N LEU A 96 -15.12 -5.65 10.30
CA LEU A 96 -14.49 -4.37 9.94
C LEU A 96 -13.48 -4.58 8.80
N PRO A 97 -13.54 -3.76 7.74
CA PRO A 97 -12.53 -3.78 6.70
C PRO A 97 -11.21 -3.19 7.21
N VAL A 98 -10.11 -3.87 6.88
CA VAL A 98 -8.75 -3.49 7.26
C VAL A 98 -8.02 -2.93 6.05
N ASP A 99 -7.45 -1.73 6.22
CA ASP A 99 -6.59 -1.12 5.21
C ASP A 99 -5.13 -1.57 5.40
N MET A 100 -4.40 -1.72 4.30
CA MET A 100 -2.98 -2.06 4.30
C MET A 100 -2.15 -0.89 3.74
N ALA A 101 -0.98 -0.63 4.33
CA ALA A 101 -0.03 0.33 3.81
C ALA A 101 1.38 -0.26 3.69
N THR A 102 2.05 -0.01 2.56
CA THR A 102 3.44 -0.43 2.33
C THR A 102 4.31 0.77 1.94
N PRO A 103 5.56 0.88 2.45
CA PRO A 103 6.43 2.00 2.17
C PRO A 103 6.96 1.97 0.74
N VAL A 104 7.11 3.15 0.13
CA VAL A 104 7.96 3.33 -1.06
C VAL A 104 9.33 3.74 -0.55
N GLY A 105 10.11 2.76 -0.12
CA GLY A 105 11.37 2.94 0.60
C GLY A 105 11.47 2.02 1.82
N LYS A 106 12.27 2.41 2.81
CA LYS A 106 12.49 1.59 4.01
C LYS A 106 11.30 1.58 4.97
N LYS A 107 10.63 2.71 5.13
CA LYS A 107 9.53 2.92 6.09
C LYS A 107 8.59 4.02 5.61
N ILE A 108 7.36 3.99 6.11
CA ILE A 108 6.36 5.01 5.80
C ILE A 108 6.78 6.33 6.48
N PRO A 109 6.81 7.48 5.78
CA PRO A 109 7.10 8.75 6.42
C PRO A 109 6.10 9.09 7.53
N GLY A 110 6.58 9.65 8.63
CA GLY A 110 5.77 9.91 9.81
C GLY A 110 4.51 10.76 9.54
N ARG A 111 4.60 11.73 8.61
CA ARG A 111 3.43 12.53 8.17
C ARG A 111 2.34 11.65 7.56
N ALA A 112 2.71 10.74 6.67
CA ALA A 112 1.76 9.85 6.00
C ALA A 112 1.20 8.81 6.99
N LEU A 113 2.06 8.18 7.80
CA LEU A 113 1.64 7.21 8.80
C LEU A 113 0.68 7.82 9.84
N ASN A 114 0.99 9.01 10.35
CA ASN A 114 0.11 9.69 11.30
C ASN A 114 -1.24 10.03 10.68
N TRP A 115 -1.27 10.46 9.42
CA TRP A 115 -2.53 10.70 8.71
C TRP A 115 -3.35 9.42 8.58
N LEU A 116 -2.74 8.29 8.21
CA LEU A 116 -3.41 7.01 8.09
C LEU A 116 -3.98 6.52 9.43
N LYS A 117 -3.24 6.68 10.52
CA LYS A 117 -3.71 6.33 11.88
C LYS A 117 -4.93 7.16 12.28
N VAL A 118 -4.87 8.47 12.10
CA VAL A 118 -6.01 9.36 12.37
C VAL A 118 -7.22 8.99 11.49
N TYR A 119 -7.00 8.68 10.22
CA TYR A 119 -8.06 8.24 9.32
C TYR A 119 -8.69 6.90 9.76
N ALA A 120 -7.86 5.93 10.13
CA ALA A 120 -8.28 4.63 10.65
C ALA A 120 -9.18 4.77 11.88
N GLU A 121 -8.79 5.61 12.83
CA GLU A 121 -9.59 5.93 14.02
C GLU A 121 -10.93 6.60 13.65
N GLN A 122 -10.90 7.59 12.76
CA GLN A 122 -12.10 8.34 12.37
C GLN A 122 -13.12 7.50 11.60
N GLN A 123 -12.66 6.53 10.81
CA GLN A 123 -13.54 5.68 10.01
C GLN A 123 -13.88 4.35 10.68
N GLY A 124 -13.26 4.02 11.83
CA GLY A 124 -13.41 2.72 12.46
C GLY A 124 -12.86 1.58 11.60
N ARG A 125 -11.79 1.85 10.84
CA ARG A 125 -11.16 0.90 9.91
C ARG A 125 -9.75 0.61 10.41
N PRO A 126 -9.44 -0.60 10.92
CA PRO A 126 -8.09 -0.91 11.36
C PRO A 126 -7.08 -0.81 10.22
N LEU A 127 -5.82 -0.58 10.58
CA LEU A 127 -4.70 -0.42 9.65
C LEU A 127 -3.60 -1.42 9.99
N VAL A 128 -3.11 -2.13 8.98
CA VAL A 128 -1.80 -2.79 9.02
C VAL A 128 -0.81 -2.05 8.12
N TRP A 129 0.46 -2.04 8.50
CA TRP A 129 1.51 -1.57 7.62
C TRP A 129 2.81 -2.34 7.79
N PHE A 130 3.67 -2.23 6.77
CA PHE A 130 4.96 -2.89 6.73
C PHE A 130 6.11 -1.89 6.89
N GLU A 131 7.20 -2.34 7.50
CA GLU A 131 8.51 -1.68 7.46
C GLU A 131 9.56 -2.65 6.93
N HIS A 132 10.38 -2.20 5.98
CA HIS A 132 11.49 -3.00 5.47
C HIS A 132 12.67 -2.82 6.43
N THR A 133 12.74 -3.68 7.44
CA THR A 133 13.88 -3.77 8.35
C THR A 133 15.00 -4.60 7.73
N ASN A 134 16.24 -4.14 7.83
CA ASN A 134 17.42 -4.94 7.46
C ASN A 134 17.62 -6.04 8.54
N VAL A 135 16.86 -7.13 8.49
CA VAL A 135 17.23 -8.31 9.27
C VAL A 135 18.23 -9.10 8.43
N LEU A 136 19.50 -9.06 8.85
CA LEU A 136 20.62 -9.81 8.27
C LEU A 136 20.54 -11.28 8.71
N ASP A 137 19.45 -11.97 8.38
CA ASP A 137 19.39 -13.43 8.47
C ASP A 137 19.20 -14.01 7.06
N GLY A 138 20.34 -14.43 6.49
CA GLY A 138 20.40 -15.41 5.40
C GLY A 138 19.39 -15.27 4.25
N ASN A 139 19.42 -14.14 3.52
CA ASN A 139 18.65 -13.91 2.28
C ASN A 139 17.11 -13.85 2.42
N LYS A 140 16.52 -13.70 3.62
CA LYS A 140 15.07 -13.50 3.77
C LYS A 140 14.76 -12.09 4.28
N HIS A 141 14.31 -11.21 3.38
CA HIS A 141 13.74 -9.91 3.73
C HIS A 141 12.30 -10.09 4.25
N THR A 142 12.14 -10.46 5.51
CA THR A 142 10.80 -10.45 6.13
C THR A 142 10.48 -9.03 6.59
N PRO A 143 9.48 -8.34 5.99
CA PRO A 143 9.09 -7.02 6.47
C PRO A 143 8.45 -7.11 7.85
N LEU A 144 8.72 -6.14 8.72
CA LEU A 144 8.04 -6.02 10.01
C LEU A 144 6.61 -5.52 9.77
N MET A 145 5.62 -6.33 10.12
CA MET A 145 4.21 -5.91 10.11
C MET A 145 3.84 -5.25 11.44
N LEU A 146 3.10 -4.16 11.36
CA LEU A 146 2.62 -3.38 12.49
C LEU A 146 1.12 -3.11 12.32
N ALA A 147 0.41 -2.98 13.43
CA ALA A 147 -1.04 -2.81 13.44
C ALA A 147 -1.48 -1.58 14.24
N HIS A 148 -2.59 -0.96 13.84
CA HIS A 148 -3.23 0.14 14.54
C HIS A 148 -4.76 0.01 14.44
N GLY A 149 -5.44 0.21 15.56
CA GLY A 149 -6.87 0.00 15.70
C GLY A 149 -7.23 -0.42 17.13
N PRO A 150 -8.40 -1.06 17.34
CA PRO A 150 -8.79 -1.58 18.64
C PRO A 150 -7.71 -2.46 19.30
N ALA A 151 -7.67 -2.49 20.63
CA ALA A 151 -6.66 -3.29 21.36
C ALA A 151 -6.72 -4.77 20.98
N ALA A 152 -7.93 -5.33 20.83
CA ALA A 152 -8.13 -6.71 20.38
C ALA A 152 -7.55 -6.95 18.98
N PHE A 153 -7.69 -6.00 18.05
CA PHE A 153 -7.11 -6.12 16.72
C PHE A 153 -5.58 -6.19 16.78
N GLN A 154 -4.95 -5.33 17.57
CA GLN A 154 -3.49 -5.34 17.73
C GLN A 154 -3.00 -6.65 18.36
N GLN A 155 -3.74 -7.21 19.31
CA GLN A 155 -3.43 -8.52 19.90
C GLN A 155 -3.53 -9.65 18.87
N ASP A 156 -4.61 -9.69 18.08
CA ASP A 156 -4.80 -10.70 17.02
C ASP A 156 -3.69 -10.63 15.97
N MET A 157 -3.29 -9.42 15.55
CA MET A 157 -2.19 -9.25 14.59
C MET A 157 -0.83 -9.66 15.16
N ASN A 158 -0.59 -9.43 16.45
CA ASN A 158 0.63 -9.91 17.11
C ASN A 158 0.64 -11.44 17.19
N GLN A 159 -0.49 -12.07 17.51
CA GLN A 159 -0.59 -13.54 17.56
C GLN A 159 -0.35 -14.17 16.18
N LEU A 160 -0.86 -13.56 15.11
CA LEU A 160 -0.57 -13.95 13.72
C LEU A 160 0.94 -13.98 13.44
N LEU A 161 1.66 -12.93 13.85
CA LEU A 161 3.11 -12.86 13.68
C LEU A 161 3.88 -13.89 14.50
N GLU A 162 3.46 -14.12 15.76
CA GLU A 162 4.06 -15.14 16.63
C GLU A 162 3.89 -16.56 16.05
N ASN A 163 2.79 -16.81 15.35
CA ASN A 163 2.53 -18.08 14.68
C ASN A 163 3.31 -18.25 13.36
N GLY A 164 4.06 -17.23 12.93
CA GLY A 164 4.80 -17.25 11.67
C GLY A 164 3.91 -17.07 10.43
N GLU A 165 2.67 -16.63 10.60
CA GLU A 165 1.76 -16.33 9.50
C GLU A 165 2.05 -14.93 8.93
N SER A 166 1.89 -14.78 7.62
CA SER A 166 2.15 -13.53 6.91
C SER A 166 0.90 -13.06 6.19
N LEU A 167 0.54 -11.79 6.38
CA LEU A 167 -0.45 -11.11 5.55
C LEU A 167 0.12 -10.61 4.22
N TRP A 168 1.43 -10.77 4.01
CA TRP A 168 2.05 -10.50 2.73
C TRP A 168 1.71 -11.64 1.75
N PRO A 169 1.13 -11.35 0.57
CA PRO A 169 0.87 -12.39 -0.42
C PRO A 169 2.21 -13.00 -0.86
N THR A 170 2.34 -14.32 -0.66
CA THR A 170 3.45 -15.14 -1.18
C THR A 170 3.38 -15.29 -2.68
#